data_AF-A0A2D6X3K0-F1
#
_entry.id   AF-A0A2D6X3K0-F1
#
_cell.length_a   1.000
_cell.length_b   1.000
_cell.length_c   1.000
_cell.angle_alpha   90.00
_cell.angle_beta   90.00
_cell.angle_gamma   90.00
#
_symmetry.space_group_name_H-M   'P 1'
#
loop_
_entity.id
_entity.type
_entity.pdbx_description
1 polymer ?
#
loop_
_entity_poly.entity_id
_entity_poly.type
_entity_poly.pdbx_seq_one_letter_code
_entity_poly.pdbx_strand_id
1 'polypeptide(L)'
;MAVTKIDPSEIPEKRQFWGRPVSEETLAIRALQPGEAIKFPCRWKHHHGNCSGYVAAYSTAAKAGFKLTGRCRDGVVYVMRLPETS
;
A
#
# COMPACT_ATOMS: atom_id res chain seq x y z
N MET A 1 8.85 -23.08 -23.11
CA MET A 1 7.74 -23.55 -22.26
C MET A 1 6.47 -22.89 -22.75
N ALA A 2 5.44 -23.67 -23.12
CA ALA A 2 4.18 -23.15 -23.65
C ALA A 2 3.27 -22.70 -22.48
N VAL A 3 2.60 -21.56 -22.64
CA VAL A 3 1.63 -21.05 -21.66
C VAL A 3 0.30 -21.79 -21.86
N THR A 4 -0.17 -22.49 -20.84
CA THR A 4 -1.43 -23.25 -20.87
C THR A 4 -2.53 -22.47 -20.17
N LYS A 5 -3.69 -22.28 -20.82
CA LYS A 5 -4.89 -21.72 -20.19
C LYS A 5 -5.55 -22.80 -19.34
N ILE A 6 -5.78 -22.50 -18.07
CA ILE A 6 -6.51 -23.38 -17.12
C ILE A 6 -7.90 -22.81 -16.86
N ASP A 7 -8.79 -23.68 -16.39
CA ASP A 7 -10.11 -23.24 -15.93
C ASP A 7 -9.98 -22.47 -14.59
N PRO A 8 -10.75 -21.40 -14.36
CA PRO A 8 -10.71 -20.64 -13.10
C PRO A 8 -10.98 -21.49 -11.84
N SER A 9 -11.67 -22.63 -11.98
CA SER A 9 -11.97 -23.55 -10.88
C SER A 9 -10.78 -24.40 -10.46
N GLU A 10 -9.74 -24.51 -11.31
CA GLU A 10 -8.47 -25.14 -10.96
C GLU A 10 -7.55 -24.21 -10.15
N ILE A 11 -7.90 -22.92 -10.07
CA ILE A 11 -7.22 -22.00 -9.16
C ILE A 11 -7.59 -22.43 -7.74
N PRO A 12 -6.63 -22.92 -6.93
CA PRO A 12 -6.93 -23.32 -5.56
C PRO A 12 -7.61 -22.15 -4.87
N GLU A 13 -8.72 -22.44 -4.17
CA GLU A 13 -9.45 -21.45 -3.39
C GLU A 13 -8.43 -20.59 -2.66
N LYS A 14 -8.44 -19.27 -2.96
CA LYS A 14 -7.50 -18.34 -2.35
C LYS A 14 -7.69 -18.52 -0.85
N ARG A 15 -6.74 -19.19 -0.19
CA ARG A 15 -6.63 -19.23 1.28
C ARG A 15 -6.91 -17.81 1.68
N GLN A 16 -8.05 -17.63 2.32
CA GLN A 16 -8.52 -16.33 2.69
C GLN A 16 -7.46 -15.80 3.66
N PHE A 17 -6.49 -15.03 3.15
CA PHE A 17 -5.63 -14.17 3.94
C PHE A 17 -6.46 -12.96 4.43
N TRP A 18 -7.75 -13.19 4.68
CA TRP A 18 -8.74 -12.29 5.23
C TRP A 18 -8.64 -12.45 6.74
N GLY A 19 -8.08 -11.45 7.40
CA GLY A 19 -7.98 -11.46 8.85
C GLY A 19 -6.67 -10.90 9.39
N ARG A 20 -5.73 -10.46 8.54
CA ARG A 20 -4.73 -9.53 9.06
C ARG A 20 -5.46 -8.22 9.39
N PRO A 21 -5.48 -7.79 10.66
CA PRO A 21 -6.09 -6.52 11.03
C PRO A 21 -5.49 -5.42 10.15
N VAL A 22 -6.34 -4.48 9.76
CA VAL A 22 -5.90 -3.27 9.07
C VAL A 22 -4.80 -2.66 9.94
N SER A 23 -3.59 -2.56 9.40
CA SER A 23 -2.45 -2.10 10.18
C SER A 23 -2.69 -0.64 10.61
N GLU A 24 -2.17 -0.24 11.77
CA GLU A 24 -2.34 1.13 12.30
C GLU A 24 -1.91 2.18 11.27
N GLU A 25 -0.86 1.88 10.49
CA GLU A 25 -0.40 2.72 9.39
C GLU A 25 -1.46 2.88 8.31
N THR A 26 -2.18 1.81 7.97
CA THR A 26 -3.25 1.84 6.97
C THR A 26 -4.43 2.69 7.43
N LEU A 27 -4.78 2.63 8.73
CA LEU A 27 -5.81 3.50 9.32
C LEU A 27 -5.38 4.97 9.32
N ALA A 28 -4.14 5.25 9.74
CA ALA A 28 -3.57 6.59 9.71
C ALA A 28 -3.54 7.18 8.30
N ILE A 29 -3.18 6.37 7.29
CA ILE A 29 -3.19 6.78 5.89
C ILE A 29 -4.60 7.16 5.43
N ARG A 30 -5.63 6.38 5.79
CA ARG A 30 -7.03 6.68 5.43
C ARG A 30 -7.55 7.94 6.09
N ALA A 31 -7.07 8.25 7.29
CA ALA A 31 -7.48 9.42 8.06
C ALA A 31 -6.78 10.73 7.62
N LEU A 32 -5.74 10.65 6.77
CA LEU A 32 -5.02 11.82 6.27
C LEU A 32 -5.94 12.82 5.57
N GLN A 33 -5.90 14.07 6.02
CA GLN A 33 -6.54 15.18 5.32
C GLN A 33 -5.65 15.72 4.19
N PRO A 34 -6.22 16.40 3.18
CA PRO A 34 -5.45 17.02 2.11
C PRO A 34 -4.39 17.98 2.67
N GLY A 35 -3.13 17.82 2.26
CA GLY A 35 -2.01 18.62 2.77
C GLY A 35 -1.37 18.10 4.05
N GLU A 36 -1.92 17.07 4.69
CA GLU A 36 -1.28 16.44 5.85
C GLU A 36 -0.24 15.40 5.44
N ALA A 37 0.76 15.23 6.30
CA ALA A 37 1.80 14.23 6.17
C ALA A 37 1.96 13.42 7.45
N ILE A 38 2.23 12.13 7.30
CA ILE A 38 2.57 11.22 8.40
C ILE A 38 3.88 10.49 8.08
N LYS A 39 4.57 10.05 9.12
CA LYS A 39 5.73 9.18 9.01
C LYS A 39 5.57 7.97 9.91
N PHE A 40 6.07 6.83 9.48
CA PHE A 40 6.04 5.59 10.25
C PHE A 40 7.27 4.73 9.94
N PRO A 41 7.70 3.86 10.89
CA PRO A 41 8.85 2.99 10.67
C PRO A 41 8.60 2.02 9.50
N CYS A 42 9.56 1.92 8.59
CA CYS A 42 9.54 0.95 7.51
C CYS A 42 9.87 -0.44 8.07
N ARG A 43 8.84 -1.27 8.23
CA ARG A 43 8.99 -2.67 8.66
C ARG A 43 9.10 -3.64 7.48
N TRP A 44 9.05 -3.12 6.25
CA TRP A 44 9.04 -3.94 5.04
C TRP A 44 10.44 -4.10 4.44
N LYS A 45 10.68 -5.26 3.84
CA LYS A 45 11.90 -5.49 3.06
C LYS A 45 11.90 -4.62 1.81
N HIS A 46 13.00 -3.91 1.59
CA HIS A 46 13.22 -3.18 0.34
C HIS A 46 13.72 -4.15 -0.73
N HIS A 47 13.02 -4.23 -1.86
CA HIS A 47 13.46 -5.01 -3.01
C HIS A 47 13.86 -4.05 -4.12
N HIS A 48 15.15 -3.98 -4.46
CA HIS A 48 15.71 -3.06 -5.47
C HIS A 48 15.29 -1.58 -5.31
N GLY A 49 15.26 -1.08 -4.07
CA GLY A 49 14.88 0.31 -3.78
C GLY A 49 13.37 0.58 -3.72
N ASN A 50 12.52 -0.41 -4.02
CA ASN A 50 11.08 -0.33 -3.82
C ASN A 50 10.68 -0.81 -2.41
N CYS A 51 10.03 0.08 -1.66
CA CYS A 51 9.48 -0.21 -0.34
C CYS A 51 8.06 -0.77 -0.46
N SER A 52 7.84 -2.01 -0.01
CA SER A 52 6.50 -2.61 -0.01
C SER A 52 5.52 -1.85 0.89
N GLY A 53 6.00 -1.20 1.95
CA GLY A 53 5.17 -0.33 2.80
C GLY A 53 4.67 0.91 2.08
N TYR A 54 5.52 1.51 1.26
CA TYR A 54 5.15 2.63 0.40
C TYR A 54 4.13 2.22 -0.67
N VAL A 55 4.34 1.05 -1.31
CA VAL A 55 3.39 0.51 -2.31
C VAL A 55 2.03 0.20 -1.66
N ALA A 56 2.04 -0.34 -0.44
CA ALA A 56 0.83 -0.57 0.34
C ALA A 56 0.11 0.74 0.70
N ALA A 57 0.86 1.79 1.05
CA ALA A 57 0.31 3.11 1.31
C ALA A 57 -0.36 3.71 0.07
N TYR A 58 0.32 3.66 -1.07
CA TYR A 58 -0.25 4.08 -2.37
C TYR A 58 -1.52 3.32 -2.72
N SER A 59 -1.51 2.00 -2.55
CA SER A 59 -2.68 1.16 -2.81
C SER A 59 -3.85 1.49 -1.87
N THR A 60 -3.56 1.85 -0.62
CA THR A 60 -4.56 2.24 0.37
C THR A 60 -5.20 3.58 0.01
N ALA A 61 -4.39 4.55 -0.40
CA ALA A 61 -4.89 5.85 -0.85
C ALA A 61 -5.70 5.75 -2.14
N ALA A 62 -5.25 4.96 -3.12
CA ALA A 62 -6.00 4.70 -4.34
C ALA A 62 -7.39 4.09 -4.03
N LYS A 63 -7.47 3.16 -3.07
CA LYS A 63 -8.75 2.61 -2.58
C LYS A 63 -9.62 3.62 -1.85
N ALA A 64 -9.01 4.61 -1.20
CA ALA A 64 -9.70 5.68 -0.49
C ALA A 64 -10.03 6.89 -1.39
N GLY A 65 -9.66 6.86 -2.67
CA GLY A 65 -10.02 7.88 -3.66
C GLY A 65 -9.11 9.11 -3.69
N PHE A 66 -7.94 9.09 -3.04
CA PHE A 66 -7.01 10.23 -3.06
C PHE A 66 -5.59 9.84 -3.50
N LYS A 67 -4.82 10.86 -3.87
CA LYS A 67 -3.41 10.71 -4.24
C LYS A 67 -2.51 10.99 -3.05
N LEU A 68 -1.50 10.14 -2.87
CA LEU A 68 -0.38 10.40 -1.97
C LEU A 68 0.86 10.76 -2.78
N THR A 69 1.79 11.41 -2.11
CA THR A 69 3.21 11.41 -2.44
C THR A 69 3.97 10.88 -1.22
N GLY A 70 5.16 10.34 -1.42
CA GLY A 70 5.96 9.90 -0.29
C GLY A 70 7.29 9.33 -0.69
N ARG A 71 8.07 8.96 0.32
CA ARG A 71 9.39 8.37 0.15
C ARG A 71 9.71 7.49 1.34
N CYS A 72 10.37 6.36 1.10
CA CYS A 72 11.03 5.63 2.16
C CYS A 72 12.51 6.06 2.22
N ARG A 73 12.97 6.46 3.39
CA ARG A 73 14.35 6.90 3.63
C ARG A 73 14.80 6.51 5.03
N ASP A 74 15.99 5.93 5.14
CA ASP A 74 16.64 5.58 6.42
C ASP A 74 15.74 4.73 7.34
N GLY A 75 14.99 3.79 6.74
CA GLY A 75 14.07 2.92 7.49
C GLY A 75 12.78 3.61 7.98
N VAL A 76 12.46 4.79 7.45
CA VAL A 76 11.23 5.54 7.76
C VAL A 76 10.48 5.82 6.47
N VAL A 77 9.18 5.53 6.46
CA VAL A 77 8.27 5.88 5.37
C VAL A 77 7.63 7.23 5.69
N TYR A 78 7.74 8.16 4.75
CA TYR A 78 7.07 9.46 4.78
C TYR A 78 5.99 9.45 3.70
N VAL A 79 4.76 9.80 4.07
CA VAL A 79 3.65 9.94 3.12
C VAL A 79 2.89 11.22 3.40
N MET A 80 2.45 11.87 2.34
CA MET A 80 1.65 13.09 2.37
C MET A 80 0.49 12.96 1.41
N ARG A 81 -0.71 13.35 1.84
CA ARG A 81 -1.85 13.45 0.94
C ARG A 81 -1.74 14.72 0.13
N LEU A 82 -1.75 14.57 -1.19
CA LEU A 82 -1.74 15.71 -2.09
C LEU A 82 -3.07 16.47 -1.97
N PRO A 83 -3.04 17.81 -1.98
CA PRO A 83 -4.26 18.59 -2.08
C PRO A 83 -5.01 18.19 -3.35
N GLU A 84 -6.35 18.13 -3.26
CA GLU A 84 -7.18 17.94 -4.43
C GLU A 84 -7.00 19.18 -5.31
N THR A 85 -6.22 19.04 -6.39
CA THR A 85 -6.21 20.05 -7.46
C THR A 85 -7.64 20.14 -8.00
N SER A 86 -8.37 21.18 -7.56
CA SER A 86 -9.57 21.69 -8.26
C SER A 86 -9.25 22.01 -9.71
#